data_AF-A0A484HJ46-F1
#
_entry.id   AF-A0A484HJ46-F1
#
_cell.length_a   1.000
_cell.length_b   1.000
_cell.length_c   1.000
_cell.angle_alpha   90.00
_cell.angle_beta   90.00
_cell.angle_gamma   90.00
#
_symmetry.space_group_name_H-M   'P 1'
#
loop_
_entity.id
_entity.type
_entity.pdbx_description
1 polymer ?
#
loop_
_entity_poly.entity_id
_entity_poly.type
_entity_poly.pdbx_seq_one_letter_code
_entity_poly.pdbx_strand_id
1 'polypeptide(L)'
;MKAEPLFESLKELAEKLGVTVAERNLGKAGVRVKSGLCVIKGREHIIIDKFLTLSKKNAVMARLLSEKDCDSVYARPAVREFLNKHRSGG
;
A
#
# COMPACT_ATOMS: atom_id res chain seq x y z
N MET A 1 -6.54 3.64 -16.32
CA MET A 1 -7.40 3.20 -15.21
C MET A 1 -7.65 4.37 -14.28
N LYS A 2 -8.89 4.56 -13.81
CA LYS A 2 -9.18 5.53 -12.75
C LYS A 2 -8.42 5.11 -11.49
N ALA A 3 -7.86 6.07 -10.75
CA ALA A 3 -7.01 5.77 -9.59
C ALA A 3 -7.80 5.19 -8.40
N GLU A 4 -9.10 5.53 -8.31
CA GLU A 4 -10.02 5.11 -7.24
C GLU A 4 -10.23 3.60 -7.15
N PRO A 5 -10.67 2.88 -8.21
CA PRO A 5 -10.88 1.43 -8.14
C PRO A 5 -9.58 0.65 -7.90
N LEU A 6 -8.43 1.23 -8.28
CA LEU A 6 -7.12 0.62 -8.02
C LEU A 6 -6.76 0.69 -6.54
N PHE A 7 -7.07 1.80 -5.86
CA PHE A 7 -6.80 1.97 -4.43
C PHE A 7 -7.59 0.97 -3.58
N GLU A 8 -8.87 0.77 -3.91
CA GLU A 8 -9.71 -0.23 -3.25
C GLU A 8 -9.17 -1.65 -3.47
N SER A 9 -8.84 -2.00 -4.72
CA SER A 9 -8.30 -3.32 -5.02
C SER A 9 -6.97 -3.61 -4.31
N LEU A 10 -6.13 -2.58 -4.13
CA LEU A 10 -4.90 -2.69 -3.35
C LEU A 10 -5.16 -2.86 -1.85
N LYS A 11 -6.18 -2.21 -1.30
CA LYS A 11 -6.62 -2.41 0.09
C LYS A 11 -7.11 -3.83 0.32
N GLU A 12 -7.97 -4.33 -0.57
CA GLU A 12 -8.46 -5.72 -0.49
C GLU A 12 -7.31 -6.73 -0.53
N LEU A 13 -6.31 -6.50 -1.39
CA LEU A 13 -5.13 -7.35 -1.45
C LEU A 13 -4.31 -7.29 -0.16
N ALA A 14 -4.11 -6.09 0.40
CA ALA A 14 -3.41 -5.91 1.65
C ALA A 14 -4.10 -6.69 2.79
N GLU A 15 -5.43 -6.60 2.88
CA GLU A 15 -6.20 -7.35 3.89
C GLU A 15 -6.06 -8.86 3.73
N LYS A 16 -6.08 -9.37 2.49
CA LYS A 16 -5.84 -10.81 2.22
C LYS A 16 -4.44 -11.27 2.62
N LEU A 17 -3.46 -10.38 2.57
CA LEU A 17 -2.08 -10.63 3.03
C LEU A 17 -1.92 -10.46 4.55
N GLY A 18 -3.00 -10.13 5.28
CA GLY A 18 -2.94 -9.86 6.72
C GLY A 18 -2.32 -8.49 7.06
N VAL A 19 -2.25 -7.58 6.09
CA VAL A 19 -1.69 -6.24 6.24
C VAL A 19 -2.83 -5.22 6.37
N THR A 20 -2.87 -4.49 7.48
CA THR A 20 -3.90 -3.46 7.70
C THR A 20 -3.48 -2.11 7.13
N VAL A 21 -4.30 -1.51 6.28
CA VAL A 21 -4.05 -0.17 5.73
C VAL A 21 -4.74 0.89 6.57
N ALA A 22 -3.98 1.85 7.12
CA ALA A 22 -4.49 2.94 7.93
C ALA A 22 -4.08 4.31 7.37
N GLU A 23 -5.06 5.18 7.13
CA GLU A 23 -4.81 6.56 6.72
C GLU A 23 -4.71 7.47 7.96
N ARG A 24 -3.56 8.11 8.14
CA ARG A 24 -3.27 8.97 9.30
C ARG A 24 -2.78 10.35 8.87
N ASN A 25 -2.94 11.32 9.75
CA ASN A 25 -2.34 12.65 9.57
C ASN A 25 -0.88 12.59 10.02
N LEU A 26 0.04 12.48 9.06
CA LEU A 26 1.47 12.42 9.37
C LEU A 26 2.11 13.82 9.48
N GLY A 27 1.44 14.86 8.96
CA GLY A 27 1.94 16.24 8.98
C GLY A 27 1.89 16.93 10.36
N LYS A 28 1.10 16.43 11.31
CA LYS A 28 1.00 17.01 12.67
C LYS A 28 2.05 16.52 13.67
N ALA A 29 2.94 15.61 13.28
CA ALA A 29 3.89 14.97 14.20
C ALA A 29 5.06 15.88 14.63
N GLY A 30 5.20 17.09 14.07
CA GLY A 30 6.36 17.96 14.31
C GLY A 30 7.68 17.45 13.72
N VAL A 31 7.68 16.25 13.15
CA VAL A 31 8.79 15.58 12.47
C VAL A 31 8.36 15.14 11.07
N ARG A 32 9.33 15.00 10.15
CA ARG A 32 9.07 14.65 8.74
C ARG A 32 8.77 13.15 8.61
N VAL A 33 7.54 12.75 8.90
CA VAL A 33 7.12 11.33 8.79
C VAL A 33 6.68 11.03 7.35
N LYS A 34 7.13 9.89 6.82
CA LYS A 34 6.71 9.39 5.50
C LYS A 34 5.80 8.17 5.67
N SER A 35 4.95 7.93 4.70
CA SER A 35 4.15 6.71 4.61
C SER A 35 5.04 5.48 4.46
N GLY A 36 4.70 4.39 5.14
CA GLY A 36 5.51 3.17 5.15
C GLY A 36 4.82 1.98 5.82
N LEU A 37 5.51 0.85 5.81
CA LEU A 37 5.11 -0.37 6.50
C LEU A 37 5.64 -0.35 7.94
N CYS A 38 4.81 -0.75 8.89
CA CYS A 38 5.13 -0.83 10.31
C CYS A 38 4.56 -2.12 10.88
N VAL A 39 5.27 -2.77 11.81
CA VAL A 39 4.78 -3.96 12.50
C VAL A 39 4.37 -3.57 13.91
N ILE A 40 3.08 -3.70 14.22
CA ILE A 40 2.50 -3.36 15.52
C ILE A 40 2.00 -4.66 16.14
N LYS A 41 2.56 -5.05 17.29
CA LYS A 41 2.18 -6.28 18.01
C LYS A 41 2.23 -7.54 17.12
N GLY A 42 3.25 -7.65 16.27
CA GLY A 42 3.41 -8.76 15.33
C GLY A 42 2.48 -8.74 14.11
N ARG A 43 1.68 -7.67 13.92
CA ARG A 43 0.82 -7.49 12.76
C ARG A 43 1.32 -6.36 11.88
N GLU A 44 1.30 -6.59 10.58
CA GLU A 44 1.79 -5.62 9.62
C GLU A 44 0.73 -4.56 9.31
N HIS A 45 1.16 -3.30 9.30
CA HIS A 45 0.32 -2.15 9.09
C HIS A 45 0.96 -1.21 8.08
N ILE A 46 0.23 -0.83 7.05
CA ILE A 46 0.64 0.23 6.11
C ILE A 46 0.01 1.53 6.58
N ILE A 47 0.85 2.48 7.02
CA ILE A 47 0.38 3.80 7.42
C ILE A 47 0.60 4.76 6.25
N ILE A 48 -0.49 5.34 5.77
CA ILE A 48 -0.51 6.26 4.63
C ILE A 48 -0.90 7.65 5.13
N ASP A 49 -0.20 8.67 4.66
CA ASP A 49 -0.62 10.05 4.91
C ASP A 49 -1.91 10.36 4.16
N LYS A 50 -2.95 10.75 4.89
CA LYS A 50 -4.25 11.10 4.33
C LYS A 50 -4.19 12.29 3.35
N PHE A 51 -3.19 13.17 3.49
CA PHE A 51 -2.99 14.32 2.61
C PHE A 51 -2.31 13.98 1.28
N LEU A 52 -1.84 12.75 1.10
CA LEU A 52 -1.29 12.32 -0.19
C LEU A 52 -2.41 12.23 -1.23
N THR A 53 -2.08 12.58 -2.47
CA THR A 53 -2.96 12.31 -3.60
C THR A 53 -3.13 10.81 -3.80
N LEU A 54 -4.29 10.41 -4.31
CA LEU A 54 -4.63 8.99 -4.47
C LEU A 54 -3.58 8.22 -5.27
N SER A 55 -3.02 8.82 -6.33
CA SER A 55 -1.92 8.24 -7.11
C SER A 55 -0.66 7.97 -6.29
N LYS A 56 -0.30 8.88 -5.35
CA LYS A 56 0.83 8.65 -4.44
C LYS A 56 0.52 7.55 -3.43
N LYS A 57 -0.71 7.50 -2.90
CA LYS A 57 -1.14 6.41 -2.01
C LYS A 57 -1.03 5.05 -2.72
N ASN A 58 -1.49 4.97 -3.96
CA ASN A 58 -1.37 3.79 -4.81
C ASN A 58 0.09 3.37 -5.00
N ALA A 59 0.97 4.31 -5.38
CA ALA A 59 2.38 4.02 -5.59
C ALA A 59 3.08 3.50 -4.31
N VAL A 60 2.79 4.10 -3.16
CA VAL A 60 3.34 3.65 -1.87
C VAL A 60 2.84 2.25 -1.52
N MET A 61 1.53 2.01 -1.60
CA MET A 61 0.99 0.67 -1.34
C MET A 61 1.56 -0.35 -2.31
N ALA A 62 1.64 -0.01 -3.59
CA ALA A 62 2.12 -0.94 -4.59
C ALA A 62 3.59 -1.31 -4.36
N ARG A 63 4.43 -0.37 -3.95
CA ARG A 63 5.81 -0.65 -3.56
C ARG A 63 5.90 -1.57 -2.34
N LEU A 64 5.10 -1.31 -1.30
CA LEU A 64 5.14 -2.11 -0.07
C LEU A 64 4.55 -3.51 -0.27
N LEU A 65 3.49 -3.63 -1.06
CA LEU A 65 2.84 -4.89 -1.37
C LEU A 65 3.66 -5.71 -2.38
N SER A 66 4.39 -5.09 -3.31
CA SER A 66 5.23 -5.82 -4.28
C SER A 66 6.47 -6.47 -3.66
N GLU A 67 6.90 -5.99 -2.49
CA GLU A 67 7.90 -6.64 -1.64
C GLU A 67 7.34 -7.85 -0.87
N LYS A 68 6.01 -7.99 -0.81
CA LYS A 68 5.31 -9.12 -0.19
C LYS A 68 5.06 -10.25 -1.18
N ASP A 69 4.79 -11.43 -0.62
CA ASP A 69 4.40 -12.61 -1.39
C ASP A 69 2.95 -12.50 -1.88
N CYS A 70 2.75 -11.62 -2.87
CA CYS A 70 1.46 -11.44 -3.54
C CYS A 70 1.10 -12.63 -4.45
N ASP A 71 1.97 -13.62 -4.61
CA ASP A 71 1.69 -14.80 -5.43
C ASP A 71 0.83 -15.83 -4.70
N SER A 72 0.90 -15.82 -3.37
CA SER A 72 0.09 -16.67 -2.49
C SER A 72 -1.40 -16.31 -2.45
N VAL A 73 -1.80 -15.13 -2.96
CA VAL A 73 -3.17 -14.59 -2.87
C VAL A 73 -3.72 -14.14 -4.22
N TYR A 74 -5.02 -14.37 -4.43
CA TYR A 74 -5.68 -13.93 -5.66
C TYR A 74 -5.81 -12.40 -5.72
N ALA A 75 -5.10 -11.81 -6.67
CA ALA A 75 -5.18 -10.39 -7.05
C ALA A 75 -5.66 -10.24 -8.50
N ARG A 76 -6.42 -9.18 -8.79
CA ARG A 76 -6.84 -8.86 -10.16
C ARG A 76 -5.62 -8.62 -11.06
N PRO A 77 -5.67 -8.98 -12.35
CA PRO A 77 -4.53 -8.80 -13.28
C PRO A 77 -3.99 -7.36 -13.29
N ALA A 78 -4.91 -6.39 -13.32
CA ALA A 78 -4.61 -4.96 -13.24
C ALA A 78 -3.78 -4.55 -12.01
N VAL A 79 -4.06 -5.15 -10.85
CA VAL A 79 -3.33 -4.89 -9.60
C VAL A 79 -1.95 -5.53 -9.69
N ARG A 80 -1.85 -6.77 -10.18
CA ARG A 80 -0.57 -7.48 -10.39
C ARG A 80 0.36 -6.72 -11.33
N GLU A 81 -0.16 -6.22 -12.45
CA GLU A 81 0.62 -5.36 -13.36
C GLU A 81 1.11 -4.09 -12.67
N PHE A 82 0.26 -3.47 -11.86
CA PHE A 82 0.62 -2.27 -11.11
C PHE A 82 1.68 -2.54 -10.04
N LEU A 83 1.58 -3.65 -9.31
CA LEU A 83 2.57 -4.10 -8.34
C LEU A 83 3.91 -4.40 -9.01
N ASN A 84 3.90 -5.11 -10.13
CA ASN A 84 5.11 -5.42 -10.90
C ASN A 84 5.81 -4.16 -11.40
N LYS A 85 5.07 -3.14 -11.85
CA LYS A 85 5.63 -1.84 -12.23
C LYS A 85 6.30 -1.09 -11.07
N HIS A 86 5.92 -1.39 -9.83
CA HIS A 86 6.41 -0.75 -8.63
C HIS A 86 7.30 -1.66 -7.77
N ARG A 87 7.60 -2.87 -8.25
CA ARG A 87 8.54 -3.78 -7.60
C ARG A 87 9.93 -3.18 -7.70
N SER A 88 10.59 -2.97 -6.57
CA SER A 88 11.98 -2.50 -6.55
C SER A 88 12.89 -3.66 -6.97
N GLY A 89 13.04 -3.84 -8.28
CA GLY A 89 13.77 -4.92 -8.92
C GLY A 89 13.63 -4.84 -10.44
N GLY A 90 14.28 -3.83 -11.02
CA GLY A 90 14.30 -3.51 -12.46
C GLY A 90 14.91 -2.13 -12.69
#